data_AF-A0A3A0FTH5-F1
#
_entry.id   AF-A0A3A0FTH5-F1
#
_cell.length_a   1.000
_cell.length_b   1.000
_cell.length_c   1.000
_cell.angle_alpha   90.00
_cell.angle_beta   90.00
_cell.angle_gamma   90.00
#
_symmetry.space_group_name_H-M   'P 1'
#
loop_
_entity.id
_entity.type
_entity.pdbx_description
1 polymer ?
#
loop_
_entity_poly.entity_id
_entity_poly.type
_entity_poly.pdbx_seq_one_letter_code
_entity_poly.pdbx_strand_id
1 'polypeptide(L)'
;MCRTSRRSRARPSAACASCRSPRWSRCWRRRSSATRPPRGAGRAARRPSPRRPPRRRARRTERARYRPRVRLRDLGEFGLIARIEKAAGRARGAGVVLGIGDDAAVLRARCGEDVVVSTDAVVEGVHFRWEWEPARAIGRRAMAAALSDLAAMGARPLGVVAALAAPPDLLAARA
;
A
#
# COMPACT_ATOMS: atom_id res chain seq x y z
N MET A 1 -9.56 23.98 53.22
CA MET A 1 -8.63 24.95 52.61
C MET A 1 -7.29 24.27 52.37
N CYS A 2 -6.57 24.71 51.34
CA CYS A 2 -5.20 24.33 50.92
C CYS A 2 -5.02 23.01 50.14
N ARG A 3 -4.99 23.17 48.81
CA ARG A 3 -4.50 22.23 47.79
C ARG A 3 -2.97 22.29 47.73
N THR A 4 -2.30 21.16 47.51
CA THR A 4 -0.93 21.15 46.97
C THR A 4 -0.67 20.00 45.99
N SER A 5 -0.32 20.41 44.75
CA SER A 5 0.60 19.77 43.78
C SER A 5 0.19 18.41 43.16
N ARG A 6 0.39 18.14 41.86
CA ARG A 6 1.44 18.58 40.95
C ARG A 6 0.90 19.00 39.57
N ARG A 7 1.46 20.09 39.05
CA ARG A 7 1.45 20.44 37.63
C ARG A 7 2.40 19.52 36.88
N SER A 8 1.91 18.76 35.89
CA SER A 8 2.74 18.33 34.76
C SER A 8 2.46 19.28 33.59
N ARG A 9 3.38 20.21 33.36
CA ARG A 9 3.37 21.08 32.17
C ARG A 9 3.82 20.22 30.98
N ALA A 10 2.90 19.84 30.10
CA ALA A 10 3.27 19.36 28.78
C ALA A 10 3.82 20.54 27.97
N ARG A 11 5.09 20.46 27.57
CA ARG A 11 5.72 21.40 26.63
C ARG A 11 5.26 21.05 25.21
N PRO A 12 4.96 22.02 24.33
CA PRO A 12 4.84 21.75 22.91
C PRO A 12 6.26 21.52 22.35
N SER A 13 6.55 20.32 21.84
CA SER A 13 7.80 20.07 21.12
C SER A 13 7.75 20.77 19.77
N ALA A 14 8.80 21.55 19.54
CA ALA A 14 8.97 22.49 18.46
C ALA A 14 8.89 21.86 17.06
N ALA A 15 8.47 22.71 16.12
CA ALA A 15 8.50 22.51 14.69
C ALA A 15 9.85 21.93 14.22
N CYS A 16 9.76 20.95 13.31
CA CYS A 16 10.88 20.29 12.66
C CYS A 16 11.58 21.27 11.69
N ALA A 17 12.45 22.12 12.22
CA ALA A 17 13.33 23.00 11.47
C ALA A 17 14.67 22.30 11.17
N SER A 18 14.66 21.24 10.37
CA SER A 18 15.90 20.65 9.82
C SER A 18 15.67 19.89 8.51
N CYS A 19 14.86 20.46 7.61
CA CYS A 19 14.85 20.05 6.21
C CYS A 19 16.01 20.72 5.44
N ARG A 20 17.26 20.38 5.77
CA ARG A 20 18.46 20.68 4.96
C ARG A 20 19.54 19.63 5.16
N SER A 21 19.63 18.66 4.24
CA SER A 21 20.92 18.29 3.65
C SER A 21 20.73 17.34 2.45
N PRO A 22 21.42 17.59 1.33
CA PRO A 22 21.59 16.64 0.24
C PRO A 22 22.92 15.89 0.45
N ARG A 23 22.87 14.57 0.68
CA ARG A 23 23.96 13.61 0.41
C ARG A 23 23.65 12.26 1.05
N TRP A 24 23.15 11.32 0.24
CA TRP A 24 23.27 9.90 0.56
C TRP A 24 23.89 9.19 -0.63
N SER A 25 25.21 9.34 -0.70
CA SER A 25 26.11 8.56 -1.54
C SER A 25 26.90 7.62 -0.63
N ARG A 26 26.60 6.32 -0.69
CA ARG A 26 27.42 5.14 -0.29
C ARG A 26 26.66 3.93 -0.83
N CYS A 27 26.75 3.63 -2.13
CA CYS A 27 27.87 3.00 -2.82
C CYS A 27 28.25 1.66 -2.17
N TRP A 28 27.51 0.63 -2.61
CA TRP A 28 27.81 -0.78 -2.39
C TRP A 28 29.19 -1.10 -2.96
N ARG A 29 30.05 -1.60 -2.09
CA ARG A 29 31.40 -2.09 -2.39
C ARG A 29 31.29 -3.42 -3.13
N ARG A 30 31.72 -3.50 -4.41
CA ARG A 30 32.17 -4.77 -5.04
C ARG A 30 33.09 -4.52 -6.25
N ARG A 31 34.37 -4.82 -6.01
CA ARG A 31 35.32 -5.64 -6.76
C ARG A 31 35.64 -5.36 -8.25
N SER A 32 36.96 -5.27 -8.46
CA SER A 32 37.79 -5.81 -9.55
C SER A 32 37.83 -5.09 -10.89
N SER A 33 38.99 -4.45 -11.09
CA SER A 33 39.69 -4.16 -12.33
C SER A 33 39.60 -5.27 -13.38
N ALA A 34 39.17 -4.92 -14.58
CA ALA A 34 39.44 -5.66 -15.80
C ALA A 34 39.87 -4.67 -16.89
N THR A 35 41.11 -4.83 -17.33
CA THR A 35 41.82 -4.12 -18.38
C THR A 35 41.20 -4.37 -19.76
N ARG A 36 41.12 -3.31 -20.57
CA ARG A 36 40.72 -3.35 -21.99
C ARG A 36 41.88 -3.84 -22.86
N PRO A 37 41.64 -4.69 -23.87
CA PRO A 37 42.55 -4.83 -25.00
C PRO A 37 42.13 -3.94 -26.20
N PRO A 38 43.06 -3.67 -27.13
CA PRO A 38 42.95 -2.63 -28.14
C PRO A 38 42.19 -3.03 -29.42
N ARG A 39 41.84 -2.00 -30.19
CA ARG A 39 41.12 -2.05 -31.46
C ARG A 39 42.06 -2.48 -32.59
N GLY A 40 41.77 -3.61 -33.23
CA GLY A 40 42.41 -4.07 -34.46
C GLY A 40 41.42 -4.06 -35.63
N ALA A 41 41.80 -3.35 -36.69
CA ALA A 41 41.04 -3.15 -37.92
C ALA A 41 41.14 -4.37 -38.86
N GLY A 42 40.05 -4.66 -39.56
CA GLY A 42 40.02 -5.61 -40.68
C GLY A 42 38.73 -5.44 -41.46
N ARG A 43 38.76 -4.66 -42.55
CA ARG A 43 37.64 -4.52 -43.48
C ARG A 43 37.62 -5.73 -44.41
N ALA A 44 36.82 -6.74 -44.09
CA ALA A 44 36.51 -7.83 -45.02
C ALA A 44 35.39 -7.38 -45.98
N ALA A 45 35.62 -7.56 -47.29
CA ALA A 45 34.70 -7.24 -48.36
C ALA A 45 33.35 -7.96 -48.18
N ARG A 46 32.25 -7.20 -48.20
CA ARG A 46 30.89 -7.72 -48.08
C ARG A 46 30.47 -8.36 -49.40
N ARG A 47 30.30 -9.69 -49.41
CA ARG A 47 29.53 -10.38 -50.46
C ARG A 47 28.04 -9.96 -50.36
N PRO A 48 27.33 -9.75 -51.47
CA PRO A 48 25.90 -9.47 -51.41
C PRO A 48 25.14 -10.70 -50.91
N SER A 49 24.33 -10.51 -49.86
CA SER A 49 23.45 -11.54 -49.31
C SER A 49 22.31 -11.83 -50.30
N PRO A 50 21.88 -13.10 -50.47
CA PRO A 50 20.73 -13.40 -51.31
C PRO A 50 19.48 -12.69 -50.77
N ARG A 51 18.69 -12.11 -51.69
CA ARG A 51 17.46 -11.37 -51.37
C ARG A 51 16.54 -12.28 -50.54
N ARG A 52 16.38 -11.96 -49.25
CA ARG A 52 15.40 -12.61 -48.39
C ARG A 52 13.99 -12.39 -48.98
N PRO A 53 13.15 -13.43 -49.10
CA PRO A 53 11.77 -13.24 -49.48
C PRO A 53 11.09 -12.31 -48.46
N PRO A 54 10.05 -11.55 -48.85
CA PRO A 54 9.34 -10.70 -47.92
C PRO A 54 8.88 -11.57 -46.75
N ARG A 55 9.34 -11.22 -45.53
CA ARG A 55 8.84 -11.84 -44.32
C ARG A 55 7.33 -11.65 -44.37
N ARG A 56 6.58 -12.74 -44.60
CA ARG A 56 5.14 -12.75 -44.34
C ARG A 56 5.03 -12.21 -42.93
N ARG A 57 4.55 -10.96 -42.78
CA ARG A 57 4.15 -10.44 -41.49
C ARG A 57 3.12 -11.45 -41.04
N ALA A 58 3.54 -12.38 -40.17
CA ALA A 58 2.61 -13.21 -39.45
C ALA A 58 1.62 -12.20 -38.91
N ARG A 59 0.40 -12.23 -39.45
CA ARG A 59 -0.71 -11.45 -38.93
C ARG A 59 -0.73 -11.86 -37.47
N ARG A 60 -0.14 -11.01 -36.63
CA ARG A 60 -0.14 -11.13 -35.20
C ARG A 60 -1.58 -10.80 -34.89
N THR A 61 -2.45 -11.78 -35.10
CA THR A 61 -3.89 -11.62 -34.96
C THR A 61 -4.04 -11.06 -33.57
N GLU A 62 -4.55 -9.84 -33.53
CA GLU A 62 -4.97 -9.12 -32.35
C GLU A 62 -6.14 -9.86 -31.70
N ARG A 63 -5.93 -11.12 -31.32
CA ARG A 63 -6.64 -11.69 -30.19
C ARG A 63 -6.12 -10.92 -28.98
N ALA A 64 -6.63 -9.70 -28.83
CA ALA A 64 -6.72 -9.01 -27.56
C ALA A 64 -7.09 -10.10 -26.55
N ARG A 65 -6.16 -10.40 -25.63
CA ARG A 65 -6.26 -11.56 -24.75
C ARG A 65 -7.54 -11.41 -23.95
N TYR A 66 -8.60 -12.11 -24.36
CA TYR A 66 -9.83 -12.20 -23.59
C TYR A 66 -9.45 -12.71 -22.21
N ARG A 67 -9.58 -11.83 -21.21
CA ARG A 67 -9.41 -12.17 -19.81
C ARG A 67 -10.81 -12.57 -19.34
N PRO A 68 -11.10 -13.88 -19.17
CA PRO A 68 -12.41 -14.28 -18.67
C PRO A 68 -12.65 -13.61 -17.32
N ARG A 69 -13.84 -13.02 -17.16
CA ARG A 69 -14.29 -12.49 -15.88
C ARG A 69 -14.60 -13.68 -14.97
N VAL A 70 -14.10 -13.64 -13.74
CA VAL A 70 -14.36 -14.65 -12.70
C VAL A 70 -15.26 -13.99 -11.66
N ARG A 71 -16.26 -14.71 -11.13
CA ARG A 71 -17.11 -14.17 -10.06
C ARG A 71 -16.30 -14.13 -8.75
N LEU A 72 -16.60 -13.18 -7.87
CA LEU A 72 -15.91 -13.07 -6.57
C LEU A 72 -16.06 -14.36 -5.74
N ARG A 73 -17.25 -14.96 -5.74
CA ARG A 73 -17.53 -16.21 -5.02
C ARG A 73 -16.62 -17.38 -5.45
N ASP A 74 -16.30 -17.47 -6.75
CA ASP A 74 -15.48 -18.56 -7.30
C ASP A 74 -13.99 -18.32 -7.04
N LEU A 75 -13.62 -17.05 -6.86
CA LEU A 75 -12.25 -16.64 -6.56
C LEU A 75 -11.91 -16.82 -5.07
N GLY A 76 -12.89 -16.60 -4.20
CA GLY A 76 -12.68 -16.50 -2.76
C GLY A 76 -11.92 -15.25 -2.35
N GLU A 77 -11.82 -15.04 -1.04
CA GLU A 77 -11.16 -13.88 -0.44
C GLU A 77 -9.66 -13.87 -0.72
N PHE A 78 -8.95 -14.93 -0.35
CA PHE A 78 -7.49 -15.02 -0.57
C PHE A 78 -7.11 -14.91 -2.05
N GLY A 79 -7.93 -15.46 -2.95
CA GLY A 79 -7.74 -15.32 -4.40
C GLY A 79 -7.92 -13.89 -4.88
N LEU A 80 -8.84 -13.13 -4.27
CA LEU A 80 -9.03 -11.71 -4.54
C LEU A 80 -7.86 -10.88 -4.02
N ILE A 81 -7.44 -11.11 -2.77
CA ILE A 81 -6.29 -10.45 -2.15
C ILE A 81 -5.04 -10.64 -3.00
N ALA A 82 -4.74 -11.86 -3.42
CA ALA A 82 -3.58 -12.15 -4.28
C ALA A 82 -3.64 -11.41 -5.64
N ARG A 83 -4.85 -11.20 -6.20
CA ARG A 83 -5.01 -10.40 -7.42
C ARG A 83 -4.79 -8.92 -7.18
N ILE A 84 -5.27 -8.38 -6.06
CA ILE A 84 -5.06 -6.99 -5.65
C ILE A 84 -3.57 -6.76 -5.38
N GLU A 85 -2.92 -7.63 -4.62
CA GLU A 85 -1.48 -7.58 -4.34
C GLU A 85 -0.66 -7.57 -5.64
N LYS A 86 -0.96 -8.47 -6.57
CA LYS A 86 -0.28 -8.51 -7.87
C LYS A 86 -0.49 -7.24 -8.69
N ALA A 87 -1.65 -6.61 -8.59
CA ALA A 87 -1.93 -5.34 -9.27
C ALA A 87 -1.20 -4.18 -8.58
N ALA A 88 -1.26 -4.10 -7.25
CA ALA A 88 -0.63 -3.07 -6.44
C ALA A 88 0.91 -3.12 -6.54
N GLY A 89 1.50 -4.32 -6.59
CA GLY A 89 2.95 -4.50 -6.77
C GLY A 89 3.48 -3.88 -8.07
N ARG A 90 2.65 -3.78 -9.12
CA ARG A 90 3.00 -3.08 -10.38
C ARG A 90 3.02 -1.57 -10.23
N ALA A 91 2.36 -1.03 -9.21
CA ALA A 91 2.16 0.39 -8.95
C ALA A 91 2.76 0.82 -7.60
N ARG A 92 3.58 -0.01 -6.95
CA ARG A 92 4.05 0.24 -5.58
C ARG A 92 4.94 1.49 -5.57
N GLY A 93 4.44 2.56 -4.95
CA GLY A 93 5.19 3.79 -4.74
C GLY A 93 6.28 3.62 -3.68
N ALA A 94 7.35 4.42 -3.77
CA ALA A 94 8.49 4.38 -2.85
C ALA A 94 8.14 4.67 -1.38
N GLY A 95 6.91 5.14 -1.10
CA GLY A 95 6.43 5.45 0.25
C GLY A 95 5.80 4.27 1.00
N VAL A 96 5.62 3.09 0.39
CA VAL A 96 5.01 1.93 1.06
C VAL A 96 6.10 1.03 1.65
N VAL A 97 6.31 1.15 2.97
CA VAL A 97 7.31 0.39 3.73
C VAL A 97 6.87 -1.06 3.86
N LEU A 98 5.64 -1.29 4.31
CA LEU A 98 4.99 -2.61 4.40
C LEU A 98 3.68 -2.57 3.61
N GLY A 99 3.50 -3.57 2.76
CA GLY A 99 2.36 -3.66 1.84
C GLY A 99 1.37 -4.72 2.28
N ILE A 100 0.57 -5.21 1.32
CA ILE A 100 -0.42 -6.27 1.51
C ILE A 100 0.26 -7.55 2.02
N GLY A 101 -0.38 -8.25 2.95
CA GLY A 101 0.08 -9.52 3.51
C GLY A 101 0.36 -9.49 5.02
N ASP A 102 0.15 -8.35 5.67
CA ASP A 102 0.19 -8.15 7.11
C ASP A 102 -1.13 -7.49 7.57
N ASP A 103 -1.32 -7.28 8.87
CA ASP A 103 -2.58 -6.76 9.44
C ASP A 103 -2.87 -5.29 9.05
N ALA A 104 -1.83 -4.50 8.73
CA ALA A 104 -1.99 -3.12 8.27
C ALA A 104 -0.87 -2.67 7.33
N ALA A 105 -1.13 -1.62 6.55
CA ALA A 105 -0.12 -1.02 5.68
C ALA A 105 0.75 -0.02 6.45
N VAL A 106 2.07 -0.04 6.19
CA VAL A 106 3.02 0.93 6.78
C VAL A 106 3.51 1.88 5.70
N LEU A 107 3.30 3.17 5.92
CA LEU A 107 3.61 4.25 5.00
C LEU A 107 4.69 5.15 5.58
N ARG A 108 5.71 5.45 4.76
CA ARG A 108 6.79 6.36 5.13
C ARG A 108 6.27 7.79 5.23
N ALA A 109 6.26 8.37 6.42
CA ALA A 109 6.07 9.82 6.55
C ALA A 109 7.42 10.56 6.44
N ARG A 110 7.35 11.84 6.11
CA ARG A 110 8.56 12.68 5.90
C ARG A 110 9.27 13.06 7.20
N CYS A 111 8.61 12.90 8.35
CA CYS A 111 9.07 13.39 9.66
C CYS A 111 9.79 12.34 10.52
N GLY A 112 10.22 11.21 9.93
CA GLY A 112 11.01 10.20 10.64
C GLY A 112 10.20 9.18 11.44
N GLU A 113 8.87 9.27 11.41
CA GLU A 113 7.96 8.25 11.89
C GLU A 113 7.21 7.64 10.71
N ASP A 114 6.94 6.33 10.77
CA ASP A 114 6.09 5.67 9.78
C ASP A 114 4.63 5.69 10.28
N VAL A 115 3.69 5.82 9.35
CA VAL A 115 2.25 5.83 9.63
C VAL A 115 1.69 4.46 9.29
N VAL A 116 1.03 3.84 10.26
CA VAL A 116 0.33 2.56 10.09
C VAL A 116 -1.15 2.84 9.81
N VAL A 117 -1.68 2.22 8.77
CA VAL A 117 -3.06 2.41 8.30
C VAL A 117 -3.73 1.05 8.13
N SER A 118 -4.79 0.82 8.88
CA SER A 118 -5.77 -0.24 8.61
C SER A 118 -7.13 0.36 8.25
N THR A 119 -8.01 -0.43 7.66
CA THR A 119 -9.38 -0.06 7.32
C THR A 119 -10.27 -1.28 7.38
N ASP A 120 -11.31 -1.21 8.21
CA ASP A 120 -12.36 -2.22 8.32
C ASP A 120 -13.72 -1.70 7.91
N ALA A 121 -14.58 -2.62 7.48
CA ALA A 121 -15.98 -2.34 7.18
C ALA A 121 -16.89 -3.20 8.05
N VAL A 122 -17.81 -2.55 8.77
CA VAL A 122 -18.89 -3.21 9.51
C VAL A 122 -20.19 -2.98 8.76
N VAL A 123 -20.77 -4.06 8.25
CA VAL A 123 -21.87 -4.04 7.27
C VAL A 123 -23.10 -4.75 7.84
N GLU A 124 -24.26 -4.13 7.72
CA GLU A 124 -25.54 -4.74 8.12
C GLU A 124 -25.82 -6.02 7.31
N GLY A 125 -26.38 -7.03 7.97
CA GLY A 125 -26.68 -8.34 7.37
C GLY A 125 -25.47 -9.26 7.21
N VAL A 126 -24.25 -8.73 7.45
CA VAL A 126 -23.00 -9.51 7.49
C VAL A 126 -22.44 -9.54 8.91
N HIS A 127 -22.27 -8.37 9.53
CA HIS A 127 -21.58 -8.20 10.81
C HIS A 127 -22.50 -7.85 11.97
N PHE A 128 -23.68 -7.29 11.68
CA PHE A 128 -24.68 -6.91 12.67
C PHE A 128 -26.07 -6.81 12.03
N ARG A 129 -27.10 -6.67 12.85
CA ARG A 129 -28.45 -6.28 12.42
C ARG A 129 -29.02 -5.22 13.37
N TRP A 130 -29.63 -4.17 12.83
CA TRP A 130 -30.24 -3.09 13.64
C TRP A 130 -31.37 -3.59 14.53
N GLU A 131 -32.04 -4.68 14.14
CA GLU A 131 -33.11 -5.31 14.92
C GLU A 131 -32.65 -5.82 16.29
N TRP A 132 -31.37 -6.18 16.44
CA TRP A 132 -30.87 -6.89 17.63
C TRP A 132 -29.74 -6.16 18.34
N GLU A 133 -29.08 -5.20 17.68
CA GLU A 133 -27.90 -4.54 18.22
C GLU A 133 -28.05 -3.02 18.29
N PRO A 134 -27.82 -2.41 19.46
CA PRO A 134 -27.87 -0.95 19.59
C PRO A 134 -26.67 -0.31 18.87
N ALA A 135 -26.88 0.91 18.33
CA ALA A 135 -25.85 1.66 17.61
C ALA A 135 -24.51 1.79 18.36
N ARG A 136 -24.56 1.96 19.68
CA ARG A 136 -23.34 2.04 20.52
C ARG A 136 -22.53 0.74 20.53
N ALA A 137 -23.19 -0.42 20.48
CA ALA A 137 -22.50 -1.71 20.42
C ALA A 137 -21.86 -1.92 19.05
N ILE A 138 -22.57 -1.57 17.97
CA ILE A 138 -22.06 -1.63 16.59
C ILE A 138 -20.83 -0.72 16.44
N GLY A 139 -20.91 0.52 16.94
CA GLY A 139 -19.78 1.46 16.93
C GLY A 139 -18.58 0.94 17.72
N ARG A 140 -18.79 0.32 18.89
CA ARG A 140 -17.69 -0.32 19.64
C ARG A 140 -17.06 -1.47 18.88
N ARG A 141 -17.85 -2.32 18.21
CA ARG A 141 -17.33 -3.42 17.38
C ARG A 141 -16.50 -2.88 16.22
N ALA A 142 -17.00 -1.87 15.52
CA ALA A 142 -16.29 -1.23 14.41
C ALA A 142 -14.94 -0.63 14.87
N MET A 143 -14.93 0.05 16.01
CA MET A 143 -13.70 0.57 16.60
C MET A 143 -12.76 -0.53 17.07
N ALA A 144 -13.28 -1.60 17.67
CA ALA A 144 -12.47 -2.71 18.17
C ALA A 144 -11.77 -3.45 17.04
N ALA A 145 -12.44 -3.70 15.91
CA ALA A 145 -11.83 -4.29 14.72
C ALA A 145 -10.67 -3.43 14.21
N ALA A 146 -10.95 -2.17 13.88
CA ALA A 146 -9.95 -1.26 13.30
C ALA A 146 -8.74 -1.00 14.23
N LEU A 147 -8.95 -0.98 15.54
CA LEU A 147 -7.87 -0.80 16.52
C LEU A 147 -7.09 -2.09 16.79
N SER A 148 -7.71 -3.26 16.58
CA SER A 148 -7.06 -4.56 16.80
C SER A 148 -5.89 -4.75 15.84
N ASP A 149 -6.08 -4.45 14.56
CA ASP A 149 -5.01 -4.55 13.56
C ASP A 149 -3.83 -3.63 13.89
N LEU A 150 -4.13 -2.39 14.31
CA LEU A 150 -3.09 -1.44 14.72
C LEU A 150 -2.35 -1.95 15.96
N ALA A 151 -3.05 -2.56 16.91
CA ALA A 151 -2.45 -3.16 18.09
C ALA A 151 -1.56 -4.36 17.73
N ALA A 152 -1.99 -5.21 16.78
CA ALA A 152 -1.21 -6.35 16.28
C ALA A 152 0.11 -5.88 15.63
N MET A 153 0.08 -4.74 14.94
CA MET A 153 1.27 -4.09 14.37
C MET A 153 2.13 -3.33 15.38
N GLY A 154 1.76 -3.31 16.66
CA GLY A 154 2.45 -2.53 17.70
C GLY A 154 2.35 -1.02 17.51
N ALA A 155 1.37 -0.55 16.73
CA ALA A 155 1.20 0.86 16.43
C ALA A 155 0.49 1.60 17.57
N ARG A 156 0.83 2.88 17.75
CA ARG A 156 0.09 3.77 18.64
C ARG A 156 -1.00 4.51 17.85
N PRO A 157 -2.29 4.36 18.16
CA PRO A 157 -3.35 5.04 17.43
C PRO A 157 -3.21 6.56 17.49
N LEU A 158 -3.28 7.21 16.33
CA LEU A 158 -3.22 8.68 16.20
C LEU A 158 -4.61 9.32 16.09
N GLY A 159 -5.55 8.58 15.48
CA GLY A 159 -6.90 9.04 15.21
C GLY A 159 -7.64 8.01 14.36
N VAL A 160 -8.92 8.27 14.12
CA VAL A 160 -9.77 7.38 13.33
C VAL A 160 -10.54 8.20 12.29
N VAL A 161 -10.63 7.64 11.09
CA VAL A 161 -11.51 8.12 10.03
C VAL A 161 -12.62 7.10 9.89
N ALA A 162 -13.87 7.56 9.93
CA ALA A 162 -15.04 6.72 9.76
C ALA A 162 -15.80 7.12 8.49
N ALA A 163 -16.17 6.12 7.70
CA ALA A 163 -17.10 6.27 6.59
C ALA A 163 -18.43 5.60 6.98
N LEU A 164 -19.52 6.37 7.01
CA LEU A 164 -20.85 5.88 7.35
C LEU A 164 -21.74 5.91 6.11
N ALA A 165 -22.30 4.75 5.77
CA ALA A 165 -23.42 4.63 4.85
C ALA A 165 -24.63 4.15 5.65
N ALA A 166 -25.73 4.89 5.58
CA ALA A 166 -26.96 4.60 6.31
C ALA A 166 -28.17 4.98 5.44
N PRO A 167 -29.31 4.29 5.62
CA PRO A 167 -30.54 4.70 4.96
C PRO A 167 -31.05 6.01 5.57
N PRO A 168 -31.81 6.82 4.80
CA PRO A 168 -32.19 8.18 5.19
C PRO A 168 -33.18 8.24 6.36
N ASP A 169 -33.85 7.14 6.66
CA ASP A 169 -34.81 6.97 7.75
C ASP A 169 -34.17 6.46 9.05
N LEU A 170 -32.85 6.24 9.08
CA LEU A 170 -32.14 5.90 10.30
C LEU A 170 -32.19 7.05 11.32
N LEU A 171 -32.71 6.76 12.51
CA LEU A 171 -32.81 7.74 13.58
C LEU A 171 -31.43 8.14 14.11
N ALA A 172 -31.15 9.44 14.11
CA ALA A 172 -29.94 9.99 14.71
C ALA A 172 -30.02 9.92 16.24
N ALA A 173 -28.93 9.46 16.86
CA ALA A 173 -28.80 9.51 18.32
C ALA A 173 -28.74 10.98 18.79
N ARG A 174 -29.31 11.25 19.97
CA ARG A 174 -29.14 12.55 20.64
C ARG A 174 -27.69 12.67 21.14
N ALA A 175 -27.08 13.83 20.89
CA ALA A 175 -25.73 14.16 21.33
C ALA A 175 -25.64 14.32 22.85
#